data_AF-A0A9P7T604-F1
#
_entry.id   AF-A0A9P7T604-F1
#
_cell.length_a   1.000
_cell.length_b   1.000
_cell.length_c   1.000
_cell.angle_alpha   90.00
_cell.angle_beta   90.00
_cell.angle_gamma   90.00
#
_symmetry.space_group_name_H-M   'P 1'
#
loop_
_entity.id
_entity.type
_entity.pdbx_description
1 polymer ?
#
loop_
_entity_poly.entity_id
_entity_poly.type
_entity_poly.pdbx_seq_one_letter_code
_entity_poly.pdbx_strand_id
1 'polypeptide(L)'
;MDTERMKQTVATVLRASRACGILTSRDDVQAALNDAHHGPLFAEWASLHLGNDTLLTAHELQIYTELDKTGRVDQLADSHDLSYVQAVTEEELRLAIEQLGQSTEAIDKQTETLRQQRDALSRMVKRQAENKARRREMERVQKRSKDMQRAQLMKEVDTITQDISLRLAELEMQGPSINDQVSARLRSDDALLSGLQKLGWELEQPDPDEERAVETLREICMRLIKTTVQTVRTRLDTIYLETLVAAENSGGMKPATGQEVTELQEEVESLYSEILSVAQISIEKQYLEPALQSVATKNGRSLGKTVSSLNYITACLSHLQERISRLHAHVESHKSYQFATEAMTATAKAELAIDVAPPTKTTSNNPIPISPVRRAPQRSYGFQEGDDGDEESALETLLKRLAISLPPEGEASPTARLNALAKIVDQRSRKCDEVAHAAHESLEIVTRTHLTDAKLAIQLLKDSLLAESPFGKVNFVDPDIEGSIDVLRQELDKVQDKLRTLEEQGKRVVASSSIKRDEFVERWGRL
;
A
#
# COMPACT_ATOMS: atom_id res chain seq x y z
N MET A 1 -67.53 8.33 34.84
CA MET A 1 -68.26 7.06 35.08
C MET A 1 -69.40 7.24 36.09
N ASP A 2 -69.35 8.24 36.97
CA ASP A 2 -70.36 8.40 38.04
C ASP A 2 -71.68 9.08 37.63
N THR A 3 -71.68 9.91 36.58
CA THR A 3 -72.88 10.66 36.17
C THR A 3 -73.97 9.79 35.54
N GLU A 4 -73.61 8.67 34.90
CA GLU A 4 -74.61 7.71 34.38
C GLU A 4 -75.20 6.85 35.50
N ARG A 5 -74.36 6.41 36.46
CA ARG A 5 -74.84 5.71 37.66
C ARG A 5 -75.79 6.58 38.47
N MET A 6 -75.47 7.87 38.62
CA MET A 6 -76.35 8.84 39.29
C MET A 6 -77.70 9.03 38.58
N LYS A 7 -77.72 9.06 37.25
CA LYS A 7 -78.99 9.15 36.50
C LYS A 7 -79.83 7.88 36.62
N GLN A 8 -79.18 6.72 36.64
CA GLN A 8 -79.85 5.44 36.82
C GLN A 8 -80.45 5.31 38.22
N THR A 9 -79.74 5.74 39.27
CA THR A 9 -80.25 5.69 40.65
C THR A 9 -81.40 6.66 40.90
N VAL A 10 -81.37 7.87 40.33
CA VAL A 10 -82.53 8.78 40.39
C VAL A 10 -83.76 8.15 39.72
N ALA A 11 -83.57 7.46 38.59
CA ALA A 11 -84.67 6.80 37.88
C ALA A 11 -85.24 5.59 38.64
N THR A 12 -84.41 4.80 39.33
CA THR A 12 -84.87 3.67 40.15
C THR A 12 -85.61 4.15 41.40
N VAL A 13 -85.09 5.17 42.09
CA VAL A 13 -85.74 5.77 43.28
C VAL A 13 -87.10 6.38 42.94
N LEU A 14 -87.22 7.07 41.80
CA LEU A 14 -88.48 7.66 41.34
C LEU A 14 -89.49 6.60 40.86
N ARG A 15 -89.03 5.45 40.38
CA ARG A 15 -89.91 4.32 40.02
C ARG A 15 -90.41 3.61 41.27
N ALA A 16 -89.52 3.35 42.23
CA ALA A 16 -89.82 2.72 43.51
C ALA A 16 -90.84 3.54 44.33
N SER A 17 -90.61 4.84 44.48
CA SER A 17 -91.52 5.76 45.20
C SER A 17 -92.93 5.80 44.59
N ARG A 18 -93.04 5.76 43.26
CA ARG A 18 -94.34 5.68 42.57
C ARG A 18 -95.05 4.35 42.80
N ALA A 19 -94.31 3.23 42.82
CA ALA A 19 -94.88 1.91 43.07
C ALA A 19 -95.42 1.78 44.51
N CYS A 20 -94.81 2.47 45.47
CA CYS A 20 -95.22 2.51 46.88
C CYS A 20 -96.16 3.67 47.24
N GLY A 21 -96.58 4.50 46.28
CA GLY A 21 -97.56 5.58 46.50
C GLY A 21 -97.01 6.81 47.26
N ILE A 22 -95.69 7.00 47.31
CA ILE A 22 -95.04 8.13 47.99
C ILE A 22 -94.73 9.23 46.96
N LEU A 23 -95.18 10.46 47.23
CA LEU A 23 -94.93 11.62 46.37
C LEU A 23 -93.56 12.24 46.69
N THR A 24 -92.49 11.79 46.06
CA THR A 24 -91.16 12.44 46.14
C THR A 24 -90.87 13.28 44.91
N SER A 25 -90.37 14.51 45.12
CA SER A 25 -89.94 15.40 44.03
C SER A 25 -88.58 14.96 43.48
N ARG A 26 -88.40 15.07 42.16
CA ARG A 26 -87.14 14.76 41.48
C ARG A 26 -85.97 15.62 41.98
N ASP A 27 -86.27 16.84 42.39
CA ASP A 27 -85.26 17.80 42.85
C ASP A 27 -84.69 17.42 44.23
N ASP A 28 -85.50 16.82 45.10
CA ASP A 28 -85.08 16.39 46.44
C ASP A 28 -84.15 15.16 46.37
N VAL A 29 -84.44 14.22 45.47
CA VAL A 29 -83.59 13.03 45.23
C VAL A 29 -82.26 13.43 44.61
N GLN A 30 -82.27 14.42 43.72
CA GLN A 30 -81.06 14.93 43.09
C GLN A 30 -80.21 15.77 44.06
N ALA A 31 -80.84 16.50 44.99
CA ALA A 31 -80.16 17.20 46.08
C ALA A 31 -79.47 16.22 47.04
N ALA A 32 -80.14 15.12 47.42
CA ALA A 32 -79.57 14.10 48.30
C ALA A 32 -78.39 13.33 47.64
N LEU A 33 -78.44 13.13 46.32
CA LEU A 33 -77.38 12.45 45.57
C LEU A 33 -76.15 13.34 45.32
N ASN A 34 -76.32 14.67 45.37
CA ASN A 34 -75.26 15.66 45.20
C ASN A 34 -74.53 15.98 46.51
N ASP A 35 -74.94 15.42 47.65
CA ASP A 35 -74.20 15.55 48.91
C ASP A 35 -72.86 14.79 48.83
N ALA A 36 -71.75 15.49 49.08
CA ALA A 36 -70.40 15.03 48.74
C ALA A 36 -69.94 13.79 49.54
N HIS A 37 -70.52 13.55 50.71
CA HIS A 37 -70.17 12.43 51.59
C HIS A 37 -71.18 11.27 51.54
N HIS A 38 -72.47 11.54 51.35
CA HIS A 38 -73.52 10.51 51.40
C HIS A 38 -74.09 10.15 50.04
N GLY A 39 -73.86 10.95 48.99
CA GLY A 39 -74.34 10.72 47.63
C GLY A 39 -73.93 9.38 47.01
N PRO A 40 -72.64 8.98 47.01
CA PRO A 40 -72.23 7.71 46.43
C PRO A 40 -72.71 6.50 47.26
N LEU A 41 -72.73 6.63 48.60
CA LEU A 41 -73.26 5.59 49.49
C LEU A 41 -74.78 5.41 49.32
N PHE A 42 -75.52 6.51 49.17
CA PHE A 42 -76.95 6.47 48.88
C PHE A 42 -77.23 5.90 47.49
N ALA A 43 -76.38 6.18 46.49
CA ALA A 43 -76.47 5.59 45.15
C ALA A 43 -76.26 4.07 45.17
N GLU A 44 -75.25 3.59 45.90
CA GLU A 44 -75.00 2.16 46.09
C GLU A 44 -76.15 1.49 46.86
N TRP A 45 -76.59 2.08 47.96
CA TRP A 45 -77.74 1.60 48.75
C TRP A 45 -79.03 1.53 47.90
N ALA A 46 -79.34 2.58 47.15
CA ALA A 46 -80.52 2.64 46.28
C ALA A 46 -80.46 1.57 45.18
N SER A 47 -79.28 1.29 44.62
CA SER A 47 -79.12 0.25 43.61
C SER A 47 -79.25 -1.17 44.18
N LEU A 48 -78.86 -1.37 45.44
CA LEU A 48 -78.90 -2.68 46.10
C LEU A 48 -80.28 -3.02 46.68
N HIS A 49 -81.00 -2.02 47.20
CA HIS A 49 -82.21 -2.23 48.00
C HIS A 49 -83.53 -1.77 47.35
N LEU A 50 -83.50 -1.01 46.25
CA LEU A 50 -84.71 -0.57 45.54
C LEU A 50 -84.95 -1.37 44.24
N GLY A 51 -84.72 -2.68 44.29
CA GLY A 51 -85.01 -3.61 43.21
C GLY A 51 -86.48 -4.03 43.16
N ASN A 52 -86.90 -4.62 42.05
CA ASN A 52 -88.27 -5.14 41.90
C ASN A 52 -88.56 -6.30 42.89
N ASP A 53 -87.52 -6.98 43.36
CA ASP A 53 -87.64 -8.13 44.26
C ASP A 53 -87.74 -7.73 45.74
N THR A 54 -87.40 -6.47 46.07
CA THR A 54 -87.35 -5.96 47.45
C THR A 54 -88.48 -4.98 47.78
N LEU A 55 -89.28 -4.57 46.79
CA LEU A 55 -90.37 -3.62 46.95
C LEU A 55 -91.72 -4.29 46.71
N LEU A 56 -92.58 -4.32 47.73
CA LEU A 56 -93.97 -4.76 47.57
C LEU A 56 -94.73 -3.69 46.79
N THR A 57 -95.35 -4.09 45.68
CA THR A 57 -96.29 -3.24 44.95
C THR A 57 -97.56 -3.02 45.77
N ALA A 58 -98.29 -1.92 45.52
CA ALA A 58 -99.53 -1.61 46.26
C ALA A 58 -100.58 -2.74 46.20
N HIS A 59 -100.62 -3.49 45.10
CA HIS A 59 -101.49 -4.67 44.94
C HIS A 59 -101.00 -5.87 45.77
N GLU A 60 -99.69 -6.13 45.81
CA GLU A 60 -99.11 -7.19 46.64
C GLU A 60 -99.24 -6.88 48.13
N LEU A 61 -99.12 -5.61 48.53
CA LEU A 61 -99.39 -5.16 49.90
C LEU A 61 -100.87 -5.34 50.25
N GLN A 62 -101.78 -5.08 49.31
CA GLN A 62 -103.21 -5.34 49.52
C GLN A 62 -103.49 -6.85 49.66
N ILE A 63 -102.88 -7.69 48.82
CA ILE A 63 -102.95 -9.16 48.94
C ILE A 63 -102.35 -9.62 50.27
N TYR A 64 -101.21 -9.08 50.69
CA TYR A 64 -100.56 -9.45 51.95
C TYR A 64 -101.43 -9.06 53.15
N THR A 65 -102.01 -7.86 53.15
CA THR A 65 -102.95 -7.44 54.23
C THR A 65 -104.27 -8.21 54.23
N GLU A 66 -104.74 -8.70 53.08
CA GLU A 66 -105.89 -9.61 53.01
C GLU A 66 -105.53 -11.03 53.45
N LEU A 67 -104.34 -11.54 53.12
CA LEU A 67 -103.84 -12.81 53.62
C LEU A 67 -103.58 -12.79 55.13
N ASP A 68 -103.10 -11.65 55.67
CA ASP A 68 -102.85 -11.43 57.09
C ASP A 68 -104.16 -11.39 57.88
N LYS A 69 -105.16 -10.65 57.38
CA LYS A 69 -106.51 -10.64 57.96
C LYS A 69 -107.21 -12.00 57.91
N THR A 70 -106.83 -12.88 56.98
CA THR A 70 -107.39 -14.24 56.85
C THR A 70 -106.54 -15.33 57.50
N GLY A 71 -105.43 -14.97 58.18
CA GLY A 71 -104.55 -15.92 58.88
C GLY A 71 -103.85 -16.93 57.97
N ARG A 72 -103.82 -16.68 56.65
CA ARG A 72 -103.20 -17.58 55.65
C ARG A 72 -101.71 -17.30 55.47
N VAL A 73 -101.19 -16.18 55.96
CA VAL A 73 -99.74 -15.89 55.99
C VAL A 73 -99.01 -16.87 56.90
N ASP A 74 -99.53 -17.12 58.10
CA ASP A 74 -98.95 -18.07 59.06
C ASP A 74 -98.95 -19.50 58.49
N GLN A 75 -100.04 -19.88 57.80
CA GLN A 75 -100.13 -21.17 57.10
C GLN A 75 -99.16 -21.27 55.90
N LEU A 76 -98.86 -20.15 55.22
CA LEU A 76 -97.89 -20.14 54.13
C LEU A 76 -96.45 -20.21 54.66
N ALA A 77 -96.16 -19.54 55.78
CA ALA A 77 -94.88 -19.61 56.48
C ALA A 77 -94.60 -21.02 57.01
N ASP A 78 -95.63 -21.70 57.53
CA ASP A 78 -95.54 -23.11 57.93
C ASP A 78 -95.47 -24.07 56.73
N SER A 79 -96.01 -23.70 55.56
CA SER A 79 -95.97 -24.52 54.34
C SER A 79 -94.68 -24.41 53.53
N HIS A 80 -93.90 -23.33 53.73
CA HIS A 80 -92.55 -23.21 53.20
C HIS A 80 -91.58 -23.80 54.23
N ASP A 81 -91.31 -25.08 54.04
CA ASP A 81 -90.38 -25.86 54.82
C ASP A 81 -88.96 -25.28 54.70
N LEU A 82 -88.60 -24.37 55.62
CA LEU A 82 -87.25 -23.79 55.76
C LEU A 82 -86.18 -24.87 56.06
N SER A 83 -86.59 -26.13 56.23
CA SER A 83 -85.68 -27.28 56.33
C SER A 83 -84.90 -27.59 55.05
N TYR A 84 -85.30 -27.04 53.89
CA TYR A 84 -84.50 -27.11 52.67
C TYR A 84 -83.28 -26.16 52.66
N VAL A 85 -83.20 -25.25 53.64
CA VAL A 85 -81.95 -24.58 54.00
C VAL A 85 -81.37 -25.36 55.17
N GLN A 86 -80.57 -26.38 54.86
CA GLN A 86 -79.81 -27.14 55.84
C GLN A 86 -79.10 -26.16 56.78
N ALA A 87 -79.46 -26.18 58.06
CA ALA A 87 -78.81 -25.37 59.08
C ALA A 87 -77.31 -25.72 59.04
N VAL A 88 -76.47 -24.74 58.70
CA VAL A 88 -75.02 -24.92 58.60
C VAL A 88 -74.55 -25.59 59.88
N THR A 89 -74.05 -26.82 59.76
CA THR A 89 -73.65 -27.58 60.95
C THR A 89 -72.41 -26.92 61.56
N GLU A 90 -72.26 -26.97 62.89
CA GLU A 90 -71.08 -26.41 63.55
C GLU A 90 -69.78 -27.04 63.02
N GLU A 91 -69.88 -28.28 62.51
CA GLU A 91 -68.80 -29.01 61.88
C GLU A 91 -68.45 -28.46 60.47
N GLU A 92 -69.45 -28.11 59.65
CA GLU A 92 -69.25 -27.38 58.39
C GLU A 92 -68.63 -26.00 58.61
N LEU A 93 -69.04 -25.26 59.65
CA LEU A 93 -68.42 -23.98 60.02
C LEU A 93 -66.95 -24.16 60.42
N ARG A 94 -66.62 -25.19 61.21
CA ARG A 94 -65.23 -25.49 61.58
C ARG A 94 -64.39 -25.88 60.38
N LEU A 95 -64.91 -26.72 59.48
CA LEU A 95 -64.24 -27.09 58.23
C LEU A 95 -64.03 -25.88 57.32
N ALA A 96 -65.02 -24.99 57.20
CA ALA A 96 -64.89 -23.76 56.43
C ALA A 96 -63.84 -22.81 57.01
N ILE A 97 -63.76 -22.69 58.35
CA ILE A 97 -62.71 -21.90 59.03
C ILE A 97 -61.34 -22.52 58.81
N GLU A 98 -61.22 -23.84 58.90
CA GLU A 98 -59.94 -24.54 58.66
C GLU A 98 -59.50 -24.40 57.19
N GLN A 99 -60.42 -24.60 56.23
CA GLN A 99 -60.15 -24.40 54.80
C GLN A 99 -59.79 -22.95 54.48
N LEU A 100 -60.46 -21.98 55.11
CA LEU A 100 -60.13 -20.57 55.00
C LEU A 100 -58.75 -20.27 55.60
N GLY A 101 -58.39 -20.89 56.72
CA GLY A 101 -57.06 -20.80 57.33
C GLY A 101 -55.97 -21.36 56.42
N GLN A 102 -56.19 -22.55 55.85
CA GLN A 102 -55.29 -23.17 54.87
C GLN A 102 -55.16 -22.31 53.60
N SER A 103 -56.26 -21.72 53.12
CA SER A 103 -56.25 -20.80 51.98
C SER A 103 -55.51 -19.50 52.29
N THR A 104 -55.72 -18.93 53.47
CA THR A 104 -55.03 -17.71 53.92
C THR A 104 -53.53 -17.95 54.03
N GLU A 105 -53.10 -19.07 54.62
CA GLU A 105 -51.68 -19.44 54.70
C GLU A 105 -51.07 -19.68 53.31
N ALA A 106 -51.82 -20.29 52.39
CA ALA A 106 -51.38 -20.45 51.00
C ALA A 106 -51.23 -19.09 50.29
N ILE A 107 -52.14 -18.15 50.51
CA ILE A 107 -52.08 -16.79 49.96
C ILE A 107 -50.90 -16.01 50.58
N ASP A 108 -50.62 -16.17 51.86
CA ASP A 108 -49.47 -15.54 52.51
C ASP A 108 -48.14 -16.07 51.96
N LYS A 109 -48.04 -17.40 51.76
CA LYS A 109 -46.89 -18.03 51.09
C LYS A 109 -46.72 -17.52 49.66
N GLN A 110 -47.82 -17.38 48.90
CA GLN A 110 -47.80 -16.82 47.55
C GLN A 110 -47.39 -15.33 47.56
N THR A 111 -47.88 -14.55 48.52
CA THR A 111 -47.54 -13.13 48.63
C THR A 111 -46.07 -12.93 49.00
N GLU A 112 -45.53 -13.77 49.89
CA GLU A 112 -44.12 -13.74 50.27
C GLU A 112 -43.21 -14.15 49.11
N THR A 113 -43.57 -15.20 48.36
CA THR A 113 -42.81 -15.57 47.14
C THR A 113 -42.87 -14.48 46.07
N LEU A 114 -44.01 -13.82 45.88
CA LEU A 114 -44.13 -12.67 44.96
C LEU A 114 -43.30 -11.47 45.43
N ARG A 115 -43.23 -11.19 46.73
CA ARG A 115 -42.34 -10.15 47.29
C ARG A 115 -40.88 -10.47 47.00
N GLN A 116 -40.46 -11.72 47.22
CA GLN A 116 -39.10 -12.16 46.91
C GLN A 116 -38.79 -12.06 45.40
N GLN A 117 -39.73 -12.43 44.53
CA GLN A 117 -39.60 -12.26 43.08
C GLN A 117 -39.51 -10.78 42.68
N ARG A 118 -40.34 -9.91 43.25
CA ARG A 118 -40.29 -8.46 43.02
C ARG A 118 -38.95 -7.88 43.45
N ASP A 119 -38.43 -8.30 44.60
CA ASP A 119 -37.15 -7.82 45.11
C ASP A 119 -35.96 -8.38 44.30
N ALA A 120 -36.06 -9.59 43.76
CA ALA A 120 -35.09 -10.14 42.82
C ALA A 120 -35.10 -9.36 41.48
N LEU A 121 -36.29 -9.08 40.92
CA LEU A 121 -36.45 -8.30 39.70
C LEU A 121 -35.94 -6.86 39.87
N SER A 122 -36.24 -6.21 41.00
CA SER A 122 -35.73 -4.86 41.26
C SER A 122 -34.19 -4.82 41.35
N ARG A 123 -33.57 -5.85 41.93
CA ARG A 123 -32.11 -6.02 41.94
C ARG A 123 -31.54 -6.26 40.54
N MET A 124 -32.21 -7.06 39.71
CA MET A 124 -31.80 -7.28 38.32
C MET A 124 -31.88 -6.00 37.49
N VAL A 125 -32.97 -5.22 37.63
CA VAL A 125 -33.13 -3.93 36.95
C VAL A 125 -32.04 -2.94 37.36
N LYS A 126 -31.74 -2.84 38.66
CA LYS A 126 -30.63 -2.00 39.17
C LYS A 126 -29.27 -2.43 38.58
N ARG A 127 -28.96 -3.74 38.63
CA ARG A 127 -27.73 -4.28 38.01
C ARG A 127 -27.67 -4.03 36.50
N GLN A 128 -28.80 -4.11 35.80
CA GLN A 128 -28.84 -3.83 34.36
C GLN A 128 -28.59 -2.35 34.08
N ALA A 129 -29.12 -1.44 34.90
CA ALA A 129 -28.86 0.00 34.79
C ALA A 129 -27.37 0.33 35.04
N GLU A 130 -26.78 -0.25 36.08
CA GLU A 130 -25.34 -0.12 36.39
C GLU A 130 -24.47 -0.69 35.26
N ASN A 131 -24.80 -1.87 34.73
CA ASN A 131 -24.08 -2.46 33.60
C ASN A 131 -24.19 -1.61 32.33
N LYS A 132 -25.37 -1.03 32.05
CA LYS A 132 -25.55 -0.08 30.93
C LYS A 132 -24.71 1.18 31.14
N ALA A 133 -24.67 1.73 32.35
CA ALA A 133 -23.83 2.89 32.68
C ALA A 133 -22.33 2.57 32.51
N ARG A 134 -21.88 1.41 32.99
CA ARG A 134 -20.50 0.94 32.83
C ARG A 134 -20.10 0.72 31.37
N ARG A 135 -21.00 0.16 30.54
CA ARG A 135 -20.77 0.02 29.08
C ARG A 135 -20.63 1.37 28.41
N ARG A 136 -21.52 2.33 28.70
CA ARG A 136 -21.43 3.70 28.17
C ARG A 136 -20.11 4.37 28.55
N GLU A 137 -19.65 4.22 29.79
CA GLU A 137 -18.38 4.82 30.20
C GLU A 137 -17.19 4.17 29.48
N MET A 138 -17.19 2.84 29.35
CA MET A 138 -16.16 2.13 28.58
C MET A 138 -16.14 2.57 27.11
N GLU A 139 -17.31 2.71 26.47
CA GLU A 139 -17.43 3.23 25.10
C GLU A 139 -16.90 4.66 24.98
N ARG A 140 -17.16 5.53 25.96
CA ARG A 140 -16.63 6.91 26.00
C ARG A 140 -15.11 6.93 26.10
N VAL A 141 -14.54 6.11 26.98
CA VAL A 141 -13.08 5.99 27.15
C VAL A 141 -12.44 5.44 25.87
N GLN A 142 -13.01 4.38 25.28
CA GLN A 142 -12.52 3.82 24.02
C GLN A 142 -12.62 4.83 22.88
N LYS A 143 -13.71 5.59 22.79
CA LYS A 143 -13.87 6.63 21.77
C LYS A 143 -12.82 7.73 21.93
N ARG A 144 -12.58 8.22 23.15
CA ARG A 144 -11.53 9.22 23.42
C ARG A 144 -10.14 8.70 23.05
N SER A 145 -9.83 7.45 23.38
CA SER A 145 -8.56 6.81 23.02
C SER A 145 -8.39 6.72 21.50
N LYS A 146 -9.42 6.30 20.76
CA LYS A 146 -9.40 6.26 19.29
C LYS A 146 -9.28 7.66 18.68
N ASP A 147 -9.97 8.65 19.23
CA ASP A 147 -9.91 10.04 18.77
C ASP A 147 -8.49 10.63 19.01
N MET A 148 -7.85 10.29 20.13
CA MET A 148 -6.46 10.69 20.40
C MET A 148 -5.47 10.01 19.45
N GLN A 149 -5.63 8.71 19.18
CA GLN A 149 -4.81 7.98 18.20
C GLN A 149 -4.99 8.56 16.78
N ARG A 150 -6.22 8.90 16.39
CA ARG A 150 -6.50 9.57 15.12
C ARG A 150 -5.82 10.94 15.03
N ALA A 151 -5.90 11.73 16.10
CA ALA A 151 -5.23 13.04 16.14
C ALA A 151 -3.71 12.90 16.07
N GLN A 152 -3.13 11.87 16.69
CA GLN A 152 -1.70 11.58 16.59
C GLN A 152 -1.32 11.15 15.15
N LEU A 153 -2.06 10.22 14.56
CA LEU A 153 -1.84 9.78 13.19
C LEU A 153 -1.97 10.93 12.18
N MET A 154 -2.94 11.84 12.35
CA MET A 154 -3.04 13.02 11.49
C MET A 154 -1.80 13.91 11.61
N LYS A 155 -1.29 14.16 12.82
CA LYS A 155 -0.05 14.93 13.00
C LYS A 155 1.15 14.25 12.34
N GLU A 156 1.28 12.93 12.49
CA GLU A 156 2.36 12.17 11.85
C GLU A 156 2.25 12.26 10.31
N VAL A 157 1.04 12.11 9.75
CA VAL A 157 0.78 12.28 8.31
C VAL A 157 1.14 13.70 7.85
N ASP A 158 0.76 14.74 8.60
CA ASP A 158 1.10 16.13 8.28
C ASP A 158 2.62 16.36 8.29
N THR A 159 3.33 15.82 9.29
CA THR A 159 4.79 15.94 9.35
C THR A 159 5.49 15.22 8.20
N ILE A 160 5.04 14.02 7.84
CA ILE A 160 5.58 13.26 6.71
C ILE A 160 5.27 13.98 5.40
N THR A 161 4.07 14.54 5.26
CA THR A 161 3.66 15.33 4.09
C THR A 161 4.54 16.56 3.91
N GLN A 162 4.85 17.25 5.01
CA GLN A 162 5.77 18.39 4.99
C GLN A 162 7.19 17.97 4.62
N ASP A 163 7.71 16.86 5.17
CA ASP A 163 9.04 16.33 4.83
C ASP A 163 9.13 15.93 3.35
N ILE A 164 8.13 15.22 2.83
CA ILE A 164 8.05 14.87 1.41
C ILE A 164 8.02 16.13 0.55
N SER A 165 7.24 17.14 0.93
CA SER A 165 7.14 18.40 0.17
C SER A 165 8.48 19.16 0.14
N LEU A 166 9.23 19.18 1.25
CA LEU A 166 10.57 19.77 1.29
C LEU A 166 11.55 19.01 0.40
N ARG A 167 11.57 17.67 0.47
CA ARG A 167 12.42 16.84 -0.40
C ARG A 167 12.08 17.00 -1.88
N LEU A 168 10.79 17.14 -2.22
CA LEU A 168 10.35 17.41 -3.58
C LEU A 168 10.89 18.75 -4.09
N ALA A 169 10.84 19.80 -3.27
CA ALA A 169 11.40 21.11 -3.62
C ALA A 169 12.93 21.06 -3.79
N GLU A 170 13.65 20.31 -2.95
CA GLU A 170 15.09 20.10 -3.07
C GLU A 170 15.46 19.40 -4.39
N LEU A 171 14.71 18.36 -4.77
CA LEU A 171 14.91 17.64 -6.04
C LEU A 171 14.67 18.55 -7.25
N GLU A 172 13.67 19.43 -7.20
CA GLU A 172 13.41 20.41 -8.26
C GLU A 172 14.56 21.45 -8.41
N MET A 173 15.25 21.78 -7.32
CA MET A 173 16.38 22.72 -7.34
C MET A 173 17.69 22.14 -7.90
N GLN A 174 17.85 20.82 -7.98
CA GLN A 174 19.09 20.20 -8.47
C GLN A 174 19.29 20.31 -9.99
N GLY A 175 18.21 20.45 -10.76
CA GLY A 175 18.23 20.59 -12.23
C GLY A 175 19.10 21.74 -12.77
N PRO A 176 18.96 23.00 -12.31
CA PRO A 176 19.78 24.11 -12.81
C PRO A 176 21.28 23.98 -12.47
N SER A 177 21.63 23.33 -11.36
CA SER A 177 23.04 23.18 -10.92
C SER A 177 23.90 22.40 -11.93
N ILE A 178 23.35 21.36 -12.58
CA ILE A 178 24.13 20.59 -13.54
C ILE A 178 24.38 21.36 -14.84
N ASN A 179 23.43 22.21 -15.26
CA ASN A 179 23.59 23.05 -16.45
C ASN A 179 24.76 24.03 -16.26
N ASP A 180 24.89 24.60 -15.06
CA ASP A 180 26.01 25.47 -14.72
C ASP A 180 27.35 24.71 -14.77
N GLN A 181 27.41 23.50 -14.21
CA GLN A 181 28.61 22.65 -14.25
C GLN A 181 29.01 22.25 -15.69
N VAL A 182 28.03 21.87 -16.52
CA VAL A 182 28.24 21.54 -17.94
C VAL A 182 28.75 22.77 -18.70
N SER A 183 28.14 23.94 -18.48
CA SER A 183 28.55 25.18 -19.14
C SER A 183 29.97 25.61 -18.74
N ALA A 184 30.33 25.46 -17.46
CA ALA A 184 31.68 25.75 -16.96
C ALA A 184 32.72 24.79 -17.58
N ARG A 185 32.39 23.51 -17.71
CA ARG A 185 33.23 22.52 -18.39
C ARG A 185 33.44 22.89 -19.86
N LEU A 186 32.37 23.14 -20.61
CA LEU A 186 32.47 23.52 -22.03
C LEU A 186 33.30 24.79 -22.25
N ARG A 187 33.15 25.82 -21.40
CA ARG A 187 34.00 27.02 -21.46
C ARG A 187 35.48 26.72 -21.28
N SER A 188 35.83 25.76 -20.43
CA SER A 188 37.23 25.33 -20.28
C SER A 188 37.75 24.53 -21.48
N ASP A 189 36.89 23.77 -22.17
CA ASP A 189 37.23 23.13 -23.45
C ASP A 189 37.50 24.18 -24.54
N ASP A 190 36.63 25.20 -24.64
CA ASP A 190 36.81 26.30 -25.60
C ASP A 190 38.11 27.07 -25.37
N ALA A 191 38.50 27.29 -24.10
CA ALA A 191 39.77 27.90 -23.77
C ALA A 191 40.97 27.04 -24.27
N LEU A 192 40.91 25.71 -24.08
CA LEU A 192 41.93 24.79 -24.60
C LEU A 192 41.98 24.79 -26.13
N LEU A 193 40.83 24.76 -26.80
CA LEU A 193 40.72 24.84 -28.26
C LEU A 193 41.29 26.16 -28.81
N SER A 194 41.05 27.28 -28.12
CA SER A 194 41.65 28.56 -28.49
C SER A 194 43.18 28.56 -28.34
N GLY A 195 43.71 27.84 -27.34
CA GLY A 195 45.15 27.64 -27.16
C GLY A 195 45.76 26.75 -28.23
N LEU A 196 45.08 25.66 -28.58
CA LEU A 196 45.41 24.78 -29.70
C LEU A 196 45.44 25.53 -31.03
N GLN A 197 44.46 26.41 -31.26
CA GLN A 197 44.43 27.23 -32.47
C GLN A 197 45.66 28.12 -32.56
N LYS A 198 46.05 28.80 -31.48
CA LYS A 198 47.28 29.61 -31.42
C LYS A 198 48.53 28.77 -31.71
N LEU A 199 48.64 27.59 -31.09
CA LEU A 199 49.74 26.67 -31.35
C LEU A 199 49.76 26.18 -32.81
N GLY A 200 48.59 26.01 -33.43
CA GLY A 200 48.47 25.68 -34.85
C GLY A 200 48.98 26.79 -35.77
N TRP A 201 48.77 28.06 -35.41
CA TRP A 201 49.37 29.20 -36.13
C TRP A 201 50.88 29.30 -35.92
N GLU A 202 51.38 28.85 -34.76
CA GLU A 202 52.82 28.77 -34.45
C GLU A 202 53.50 27.54 -35.08
N LEU A 203 52.74 26.59 -35.62
CA LEU A 203 53.27 25.43 -36.33
C LEU A 203 53.82 25.87 -37.69
N GLU A 204 55.12 26.16 -37.68
CA GLU A 204 55.96 26.71 -38.74
C GLU A 204 55.59 26.21 -40.16
N GLN A 205 55.12 27.13 -41.01
CA GLN A 205 55.08 26.91 -42.46
C GLN A 205 56.52 26.78 -42.96
N PRO A 206 56.82 25.92 -43.95
CA PRO A 206 58.15 25.83 -44.53
C PRO A 206 58.56 27.23 -45.02
N ASP A 207 59.64 27.76 -44.44
CA ASP A 207 60.09 29.12 -44.72
C ASP A 207 60.59 29.17 -46.18
N PRO A 208 59.89 29.85 -47.10
CA PRO A 208 60.31 29.93 -48.50
C PRO A 208 61.66 30.64 -48.66
N ASP A 209 62.12 31.34 -47.61
CA ASP A 209 63.41 32.01 -47.61
C ASP A 209 64.57 31.03 -47.34
N GLU A 210 64.34 29.88 -46.68
CA GLU A 210 65.38 28.85 -46.51
C GLU A 210 65.69 28.12 -47.83
N GLU A 211 64.68 27.79 -48.64
CA GLU A 211 64.89 27.20 -49.97
C GLU A 211 65.63 28.17 -50.91
N ARG A 212 65.23 29.44 -50.90
CA ARG A 212 65.92 30.51 -51.65
C ARG A 212 67.35 30.73 -51.13
N ALA A 213 67.59 30.61 -49.83
CA ALA A 213 68.93 30.70 -49.24
C ALA A 213 69.84 29.55 -49.72
N VAL A 214 69.31 28.33 -49.88
CA VAL A 214 70.07 27.19 -50.42
C VAL A 214 70.39 27.37 -51.91
N GLU A 215 69.43 27.88 -52.70
CA GLU A 215 69.64 28.19 -54.13
C GLU A 215 70.73 29.26 -54.32
N THR A 216 70.63 30.36 -53.56
CA THR A 216 71.61 31.46 -53.60
C THR A 216 72.99 31.04 -53.09
N LEU A 217 73.06 30.19 -52.07
CA LEU A 217 74.32 29.59 -51.60
C LEU A 217 75.00 28.78 -52.71
N ARG A 218 74.25 27.92 -53.42
CA ARG A 218 74.79 27.14 -54.55
C ARG A 218 75.30 28.05 -55.66
N GLU A 219 74.58 29.12 -55.98
CA GLU A 219 74.99 30.11 -56.97
C GLU A 219 76.29 30.83 -56.56
N ILE A 220 76.40 31.24 -55.29
CA ILE A 220 77.60 31.89 -54.74
C ILE A 220 78.79 30.92 -54.75
N CYS A 221 78.61 29.66 -54.35
CA CYS A 221 79.66 28.63 -54.41
C CYS A 221 80.14 28.41 -55.85
N MET A 222 79.23 28.35 -56.83
CA MET A 222 79.59 28.22 -58.24
C MET A 222 80.39 29.43 -58.74
N ARG A 223 79.98 30.64 -58.34
CA ARG A 223 80.71 31.87 -58.65
C ARG A 223 82.09 31.90 -58.02
N LEU A 224 82.20 31.40 -56.78
CA LEU A 224 83.47 31.27 -56.08
C LEU A 224 84.39 30.27 -56.79
N ILE A 225 83.89 29.10 -57.21
CA ILE A 225 84.65 28.10 -57.99
C ILE A 225 85.18 28.72 -59.27
N LYS A 226 84.34 29.44 -60.02
CA LYS A 226 84.77 30.12 -61.25
C LYS A 226 85.89 31.13 -60.98
N THR A 227 85.73 31.93 -59.92
CA THR A 227 86.69 32.99 -59.56
C THR A 227 88.01 32.41 -59.05
N THR A 228 87.98 31.34 -58.24
CA THR A 228 89.19 30.68 -57.73
C THR A 228 89.95 29.98 -58.85
N VAL A 229 89.27 29.25 -59.74
CA VAL A 229 89.89 28.65 -60.93
C VAL A 229 90.54 29.72 -61.79
N GLN A 230 89.84 30.80 -62.08
CA GLN A 230 90.42 31.91 -62.85
C GLN A 230 91.62 32.53 -62.14
N THR A 231 91.54 32.76 -60.82
CA THR A 231 92.64 33.33 -60.03
C THR A 231 93.86 32.42 -60.03
N VAL A 232 93.68 31.11 -59.82
CA VAL A 232 94.77 30.13 -59.84
C VAL A 232 95.41 30.06 -61.23
N ARG A 233 94.61 30.05 -62.31
CA ARG A 233 95.13 30.10 -63.69
C ARG A 233 95.95 31.37 -63.93
N THR A 234 95.41 32.54 -63.58
CA THR A 234 96.15 33.80 -63.75
C THR A 234 97.43 33.85 -62.92
N ARG A 235 97.45 33.25 -61.72
CA ARG A 235 98.67 33.12 -60.91
C ARG A 235 99.69 32.18 -61.55
N LEU A 236 99.24 31.07 -62.12
CA LEU A 236 100.09 30.10 -62.85
C LEU A 236 100.73 30.80 -64.07
N ASP A 237 99.94 31.53 -64.85
CA ASP A 237 100.42 32.35 -65.98
C ASP A 237 101.40 33.44 -65.52
N THR A 238 101.12 34.09 -64.39
CA THR A 238 102.01 35.13 -63.84
C THR A 238 103.35 34.54 -63.39
N ILE A 239 103.34 33.42 -62.66
CA ILE A 239 104.56 32.72 -62.22
C ILE A 239 105.35 32.21 -63.44
N TYR A 240 104.67 31.72 -64.47
CA TYR A 240 105.31 31.31 -65.72
C TYR A 240 106.03 32.50 -66.39
N LEU A 241 105.36 33.65 -66.50
CA LEU A 241 105.97 34.86 -67.06
C LEU A 241 107.10 35.42 -66.17
N GLU A 242 106.93 35.43 -64.86
CA GLU A 242 107.95 35.87 -63.89
C GLU A 242 109.21 34.99 -63.93
N THR A 243 109.05 33.67 -64.06
CA THR A 243 110.19 32.75 -64.19
C THR A 243 110.93 32.91 -65.50
N LEU A 244 110.22 33.17 -66.62
CA LEU A 244 110.85 33.53 -67.90
C LEU A 244 111.67 34.82 -67.80
N VAL A 245 111.10 35.87 -67.20
CA VAL A 245 111.80 37.16 -67.01
C VAL A 245 112.98 37.01 -66.04
N ALA A 246 112.85 36.23 -64.97
CA ALA A 246 113.95 35.95 -64.04
C ALA A 246 115.08 35.13 -64.69
N ALA A 247 114.73 34.20 -65.59
CA ALA A 247 115.70 33.42 -66.35
C ALA A 247 116.45 34.27 -67.37
N GLU A 248 115.79 35.21 -68.04
CA GLU A 248 116.41 36.18 -68.95
C GLU A 248 117.38 37.12 -68.21
N ASN A 249 116.97 37.65 -67.06
CA ASN A 249 117.76 38.58 -66.25
C ASN A 249 118.99 37.94 -65.56
N SER A 250 118.97 36.63 -65.32
CA SER A 250 120.07 35.91 -64.63
C SER A 250 121.18 35.43 -65.58
N GLY A 251 121.04 35.60 -66.89
CA GLY A 251 122.10 35.36 -67.89
C GLY A 251 122.67 33.94 -67.93
N GLY A 252 122.02 32.98 -67.26
CA GLY A 252 122.55 31.65 -66.96
C GLY A 252 121.73 30.50 -67.51
N MET A 253 121.15 30.64 -68.70
CA MET A 253 120.30 29.58 -69.26
C MET A 253 121.07 28.72 -70.28
N LYS A 254 121.29 27.44 -69.94
CA LYS A 254 121.56 26.41 -70.94
C LYS A 254 120.31 26.25 -71.82
N PRO A 255 120.44 26.04 -73.14
CA PRO A 255 119.27 25.77 -73.97
C PRO A 255 118.59 24.51 -73.46
N ALA A 256 117.36 24.64 -72.94
CA ALA A 256 116.54 23.52 -72.51
C ALA A 256 116.36 22.56 -73.69
N THR A 257 116.42 21.27 -73.42
CA THR A 257 116.25 20.26 -74.47
C THR A 257 114.76 20.23 -74.85
N GLY A 258 114.42 20.09 -76.14
CA GLY A 258 113.02 20.12 -76.58
C GLY A 258 112.09 19.13 -75.86
N GLN A 259 112.64 18.02 -75.34
CA GLN A 259 111.93 17.06 -74.50
C GLN A 259 111.51 17.61 -73.13
N GLU A 260 112.38 18.39 -72.48
CA GLU A 260 112.09 18.96 -71.16
C GLU A 260 110.95 20.00 -71.24
N VAL A 261 110.88 20.72 -72.36
CA VAL A 261 109.78 21.69 -72.62
C VAL A 261 108.45 20.97 -72.87
N THR A 262 108.46 19.86 -73.60
CA THR A 262 107.23 19.08 -73.85
C THR A 262 106.72 18.39 -72.58
N GLU A 263 107.62 17.85 -71.75
CA GLU A 263 107.25 17.26 -70.46
C GLU A 263 106.65 18.30 -69.52
N LEU A 264 107.27 19.49 -69.42
CA LEU A 264 106.75 20.58 -68.59
C LEU A 264 105.39 21.11 -69.11
N GLN A 265 105.20 21.14 -70.44
CA GLN A 265 103.94 21.54 -71.05
C GLN A 265 102.83 20.53 -70.72
N GLU A 266 103.10 19.23 -70.82
CA GLU A 266 102.15 18.18 -70.44
C GLU A 266 101.81 18.23 -68.94
N GLU A 267 102.78 18.50 -68.08
CA GLU A 267 102.56 18.70 -66.64
C GLU A 267 101.69 19.91 -66.33
N VAL A 268 101.90 21.04 -67.02
CA VAL A 268 101.09 22.26 -66.87
C VAL A 268 99.68 22.07 -67.43
N GLU A 269 99.52 21.40 -68.57
CA GLU A 269 98.21 21.05 -69.13
C GLU A 269 97.44 20.09 -68.21
N SER A 270 98.13 19.11 -67.63
CA SER A 270 97.59 18.22 -66.59
C SER A 270 97.12 19.04 -65.37
N LEU A 271 97.95 19.94 -64.87
CA LEU A 271 97.60 20.83 -63.76
C LEU A 271 96.37 21.70 -64.08
N TYR A 272 96.27 22.22 -65.31
CA TYR A 272 95.11 23.01 -65.75
C TYR A 272 93.81 22.23 -65.78
N SER A 273 93.87 20.92 -66.05
CA SER A 273 92.72 20.03 -66.01
C SER A 273 92.28 19.72 -64.56
N GLU A 274 93.24 19.63 -63.64
CA GLU A 274 92.98 19.26 -62.25
C GLU A 274 92.54 20.45 -61.36
N ILE A 275 92.94 21.68 -61.71
CA ILE A 275 92.56 22.91 -60.96
C ILE A 275 91.03 23.02 -60.80
N LEU A 276 90.24 22.65 -61.80
CA LEU A 276 88.78 22.72 -61.73
C LEU A 276 88.21 21.73 -60.70
N SER A 277 88.61 20.46 -60.78
CA SER A 277 88.13 19.42 -59.86
C SER A 277 88.55 19.69 -58.42
N VAL A 278 89.79 20.16 -58.20
CA VAL A 278 90.28 20.47 -56.86
C VAL A 278 89.58 21.71 -56.29
N ALA A 279 89.37 22.76 -57.09
CA ALA A 279 88.63 23.94 -56.64
C ALA A 279 87.17 23.63 -56.32
N GLN A 280 86.52 22.78 -57.14
CA GLN A 280 85.17 22.31 -56.90
C GLN A 280 85.09 21.53 -55.57
N ILE A 281 85.92 20.50 -55.39
CA ILE A 281 85.92 19.68 -54.18
C ILE A 281 86.24 20.53 -52.93
N SER A 282 87.21 21.44 -53.03
CA SER A 282 87.62 22.31 -51.92
C SER A 282 86.48 23.23 -51.47
N ILE A 283 85.80 23.88 -52.41
CA ILE A 283 84.72 24.82 -52.10
C ILE A 283 83.46 24.09 -51.63
N GLU A 284 83.14 22.94 -52.24
CA GLU A 284 82.04 22.10 -51.79
C GLU A 284 82.25 21.61 -50.36
N LYS A 285 83.45 21.14 -50.02
CA LYS A 285 83.80 20.66 -48.68
C LYS A 285 83.89 21.77 -47.63
N GLN A 286 84.42 22.94 -48.00
CA GLN A 286 84.66 24.03 -47.04
C GLN A 286 83.41 24.89 -46.78
N TYR A 287 82.53 25.05 -47.77
CA TYR A 287 81.41 26.01 -47.68
C TYR A 287 80.05 25.40 -47.95
N LEU A 288 79.89 24.55 -48.96
CA LEU A 288 78.57 24.04 -49.36
C LEU A 288 78.04 22.98 -48.37
N GLU A 289 78.85 21.96 -48.07
CA GLU A 289 78.44 20.85 -47.20
C GLU A 289 78.17 21.30 -45.75
N PRO A 290 79.00 22.14 -45.11
CA PRO A 290 78.70 22.65 -43.76
C PRO A 290 77.44 23.52 -43.71
N ALA A 291 77.18 24.32 -44.75
CA ALA A 291 75.97 25.14 -44.82
C ALA A 291 74.72 24.29 -45.03
N LEU A 292 74.78 23.26 -45.88
CA LEU A 292 73.69 22.29 -46.05
C LEU A 292 73.43 21.49 -44.76
N GLN A 293 74.47 21.09 -44.02
CA GLN A 293 74.31 20.44 -42.72
C GLN A 293 73.70 21.38 -41.67
N SER A 294 74.07 22.67 -41.67
CA SER A 294 73.46 23.69 -40.81
C SER A 294 71.97 23.89 -41.13
N VAL A 295 71.60 23.96 -42.41
CA VAL A 295 70.19 24.03 -42.83
C VAL A 295 69.44 22.74 -42.45
N ALA A 296 70.03 21.57 -42.71
CA ALA A 296 69.41 20.29 -42.36
C ALA A 296 69.22 20.12 -40.84
N THR A 297 70.15 20.61 -40.00
CA THR A 297 70.00 20.56 -38.54
C THR A 297 68.97 21.58 -38.02
N LYS A 298 68.84 22.75 -38.65
CA LYS A 298 67.77 23.71 -38.36
C LYS A 298 66.40 23.12 -38.74
N ASN A 299 66.27 22.57 -39.93
CA ASN A 299 65.05 21.91 -40.40
C ASN A 299 64.71 20.67 -39.56
N GLY A 300 65.71 19.91 -39.12
CA GLY A 300 65.51 18.80 -38.16
C GLY A 300 64.99 19.27 -36.80
N ARG A 301 65.43 20.46 -36.32
CA ARG A 301 64.94 21.06 -35.08
C ARG A 301 63.53 21.65 -35.22
N SER A 302 63.22 22.31 -36.33
CA SER A 302 61.85 22.78 -36.60
C SER A 302 60.89 21.60 -36.79
N LEU A 303 61.30 20.55 -37.51
CA LEU A 303 60.53 19.30 -37.62
C LEU A 303 60.33 18.63 -36.25
N GLY A 304 61.35 18.61 -35.39
CA GLY A 304 61.23 18.12 -34.02
C GLY A 304 60.23 18.92 -33.17
N LYS A 305 60.22 20.25 -33.32
CA LYS A 305 59.23 21.13 -32.66
C LYS A 305 57.82 20.90 -33.19
N THR A 306 57.65 20.82 -34.52
CA THR A 306 56.33 20.59 -35.13
C THR A 306 55.77 19.21 -34.77
N VAL A 307 56.60 18.15 -34.76
CA VAL A 307 56.20 16.82 -34.30
C VAL A 307 55.81 16.83 -32.83
N SER A 308 56.58 17.51 -31.97
CA SER A 308 56.26 17.62 -30.54
C SER A 308 54.96 18.39 -30.30
N SER A 309 54.74 19.49 -31.03
CA SER A 309 53.50 20.27 -30.99
C SER A 309 52.31 19.50 -31.57
N LEU A 310 52.47 18.71 -32.63
CA LEU A 310 51.43 17.82 -33.16
C LEU A 310 51.06 16.70 -32.18
N ASN A 311 52.06 16.12 -31.51
CA ASN A 311 51.81 15.14 -30.45
C ASN A 311 51.03 15.76 -29.28
N TYR A 312 51.39 16.99 -28.89
CA TYR A 312 50.63 17.74 -27.89
C TYR A 312 49.20 18.03 -28.36
N ILE A 313 49.01 18.49 -29.60
CA ILE A 313 47.70 18.74 -30.20
C ILE A 313 46.84 17.46 -30.16
N THR A 314 47.41 16.34 -30.59
CA THR A 314 46.74 15.04 -30.61
C THR A 314 46.38 14.56 -29.21
N ALA A 315 47.26 14.74 -28.23
CA ALA A 315 47.01 14.42 -26.83
C ALA A 315 45.88 15.29 -26.25
N CYS A 316 45.87 16.60 -26.53
CA CYS A 316 44.80 17.50 -26.11
C CYS A 316 43.46 17.12 -26.75
N LEU A 317 43.42 16.86 -28.06
CA LEU A 317 42.19 16.43 -28.74
C LEU A 317 41.68 15.09 -28.19
N SER A 318 42.57 14.14 -27.91
CA SER A 318 42.20 12.87 -27.28
C SER A 318 41.63 13.09 -25.88
N HIS A 319 42.25 13.98 -25.09
CA HIS A 319 41.73 14.37 -23.78
C HIS A 319 40.34 15.01 -23.89
N LEU A 320 40.13 15.96 -24.81
CA LEU A 320 38.84 16.59 -25.05
C LEU A 320 37.77 15.56 -25.42
N GLN A 321 38.09 14.61 -26.30
CA GLN A 321 37.18 13.55 -26.71
C GLN A 321 36.80 12.63 -25.53
N GLU A 322 37.78 12.18 -24.74
CA GLU A 322 37.50 11.36 -23.56
C GLU A 322 36.65 12.13 -22.55
N ARG A 323 36.94 13.41 -22.36
CA ARG A 323 36.22 14.28 -21.43
C ARG A 323 34.77 14.52 -21.87
N ILE A 324 34.54 14.77 -23.16
CA ILE A 324 33.18 14.90 -23.74
C ILE A 324 32.43 13.58 -23.61
N SER A 325 33.08 12.44 -23.83
CA SER A 325 32.47 11.11 -23.68
C SER A 325 32.03 10.85 -22.23
N ARG A 326 32.87 11.21 -21.25
CA ARG A 326 32.52 11.15 -19.82
C ARG A 326 31.40 12.11 -19.45
N LEU A 327 31.44 13.35 -19.97
CA LEU A 327 30.39 14.34 -19.74
C LEU A 327 29.05 13.87 -20.33
N HIS A 328 29.07 13.28 -21.52
CA HIS A 328 27.90 12.70 -22.16
C HIS A 328 27.29 11.58 -21.31
N ALA A 329 28.09 10.61 -20.87
CA ALA A 329 27.61 9.53 -19.98
C ALA A 329 27.05 10.06 -18.65
N HIS A 330 27.66 11.11 -18.09
CA HIS A 330 27.16 11.77 -16.88
C HIS A 330 25.83 12.49 -17.14
N VAL A 331 25.68 13.19 -18.27
CA VAL A 331 24.43 13.86 -18.65
C VAL A 331 23.32 12.86 -18.95
N GLU A 332 23.61 11.74 -19.62
CA GLU A 332 22.63 10.67 -19.84
C GLU A 332 22.17 10.04 -18.53
N SER A 333 23.10 9.72 -17.64
CA SER A 333 22.78 9.21 -16.30
C SER A 333 21.91 10.21 -15.55
N HIS A 334 22.30 11.49 -15.54
CA HIS A 334 21.51 12.55 -14.91
C HIS A 334 20.13 12.71 -15.53
N LYS A 335 20.00 12.64 -16.85
CA LYS A 335 18.70 12.69 -17.53
C LYS A 335 17.81 11.52 -17.13
N SER A 336 18.38 10.32 -16.97
CA SER A 336 17.64 9.16 -16.48
C SER A 336 17.18 9.34 -15.03
N TYR A 337 18.04 9.92 -14.18
CA TYR A 337 17.67 10.28 -12.81
C TYR A 337 16.60 11.36 -12.78
N GLN A 338 16.71 12.40 -13.61
CA GLN A 338 15.73 13.46 -13.72
C GLN A 338 14.36 12.91 -14.17
N PHE A 339 14.32 12.02 -15.16
CA PHE A 339 13.08 11.39 -15.57
C PHE A 339 12.46 10.54 -14.43
N ALA A 340 13.30 9.80 -13.69
CA ALA A 340 12.84 9.04 -12.53
C ALA A 340 12.35 9.96 -11.39
N THR A 341 13.05 11.05 -11.10
CA THR A 341 12.64 12.01 -10.07
C THR A 341 11.38 12.77 -10.48
N GLU A 342 11.23 13.16 -11.75
CA GLU A 342 10.00 13.75 -12.29
C GLU A 342 8.82 12.77 -12.21
N ALA A 343 9.03 11.50 -12.52
CA ALA A 343 7.99 10.47 -12.35
C ALA A 343 7.62 10.28 -10.87
N MET A 344 8.63 10.23 -9.98
CA MET A 344 8.41 10.13 -8.53
C MET A 344 7.77 11.39 -7.94
N THR A 345 8.10 12.58 -8.44
CA THR A 345 7.49 13.83 -7.97
C THR A 345 6.06 13.93 -8.46
N ALA A 346 5.77 13.50 -9.70
CA ALA A 346 4.41 13.42 -10.23
C ALA A 346 3.54 12.43 -9.44
N THR A 347 4.05 11.23 -9.14
CA THR A 347 3.31 10.26 -8.32
C THR A 347 3.16 10.74 -6.89
N ALA A 348 4.20 11.29 -6.26
CA ALA A 348 4.10 11.87 -4.91
C ALA A 348 3.09 13.02 -4.84
N LYS A 349 3.08 13.92 -5.83
CA LYS A 349 2.07 14.99 -5.94
C LYS A 349 0.67 14.44 -6.17
N ALA A 350 0.51 13.38 -6.96
CA ALA A 350 -0.78 12.72 -7.15
C ALA A 350 -1.29 12.08 -5.85
N GLU A 351 -0.44 11.38 -5.10
CA GLU A 351 -0.79 10.79 -3.81
C GLU A 351 -1.10 11.86 -2.74
N LEU A 352 -0.35 12.97 -2.72
CA LEU A 352 -0.60 14.11 -1.84
C LEU A 352 -1.90 14.86 -2.17
N ALA A 353 -2.35 14.81 -3.42
CA ALA A 353 -3.61 15.42 -3.86
C ALA A 353 -4.85 14.58 -3.53
N ILE A 354 -4.68 13.33 -3.08
CA ILE A 354 -5.79 12.49 -2.65
C ILE A 354 -6.22 12.95 -1.25
N ASP A 355 -7.25 13.79 -1.20
CA ASP A 355 -7.95 14.07 0.04
C ASP A 355 -8.54 12.76 0.59
N VAL A 356 -8.04 12.30 1.73
CA VAL A 356 -8.62 11.18 2.49
C VAL A 356 -10.02 11.62 2.92
N ALA A 357 -11.02 11.22 2.14
CA ALA A 357 -12.42 11.49 2.44
C ALA A 357 -12.72 11.07 3.89
N PRO A 358 -13.37 11.94 4.70
CA PRO A 358 -13.69 11.59 6.07
C PRO A 358 -14.60 10.34 6.06
N PRO A 359 -14.38 9.37 6.96
CA PRO A 359 -15.16 8.14 6.97
C PRO A 359 -16.63 8.50 7.19
N THR A 360 -17.44 8.30 6.15
CA THR A 360 -18.90 8.32 6.24
C THR A 360 -19.31 7.41 7.38
N LYS A 361 -20.03 7.98 8.36
CA LYS A 361 -20.57 7.26 9.52
C LYS A 361 -21.61 6.26 9.04
N THR A 362 -21.19 5.10 8.54
CA THR A 362 -22.07 3.97 8.33
C THR A 362 -22.30 3.32 9.69
N THR A 363 -23.45 3.62 10.28
CA THR A 363 -24.02 2.90 11.43
C THR A 363 -24.39 1.50 10.96
N SER A 364 -23.40 0.63 10.78
CA SER A 364 -23.58 -0.79 10.47
C SER A 364 -23.39 -1.59 11.77
N ASN A 365 -24.51 -1.89 12.44
CA ASN A 365 -24.58 -2.85 13.54
C ASN A 365 -24.44 -4.28 12.99
N ASN A 366 -23.26 -4.63 12.46
CA ASN A 366 -22.91 -6.03 12.21
C ASN A 366 -21.88 -6.51 13.24
N PRO A 367 -22.16 -7.60 13.97
CA PRO A 367 -21.17 -8.23 14.82
C PRO A 367 -20.11 -8.86 13.92
N ILE A 368 -18.91 -8.29 13.93
CA ILE A 368 -17.73 -8.85 13.26
C ILE A 368 -17.42 -10.20 13.95
N PRO A 369 -17.31 -11.33 13.22
CA PRO A 369 -16.83 -12.57 13.78
C PRO A 369 -15.35 -12.41 14.16
N ILE A 370 -15.04 -12.75 15.40
CA ILE A 370 -13.69 -12.73 15.97
C ILE A 370 -12.86 -13.78 15.23
N SER A 371 -11.98 -13.33 14.33
CA SER A 371 -10.91 -14.18 13.78
C SER A 371 -9.79 -14.33 14.81
N PRO A 372 -9.19 -15.53 14.96
CA PRO A 372 -8.15 -15.76 15.94
C PRO A 372 -6.84 -15.11 15.47
N VAL A 373 -6.49 -13.98 16.10
CA VAL A 373 -5.14 -13.42 16.02
C VAL A 373 -4.17 -14.44 16.65
N ARG A 374 -3.49 -15.22 15.81
CA ARG A 374 -2.28 -15.94 16.23
C ARG A 374 -1.24 -14.88 16.58
N ARG A 375 -0.96 -14.73 17.88
CA ARG A 375 0.21 -14.01 18.38
C ARG A 375 1.46 -14.70 17.83
N ALA A 376 2.18 -14.03 16.94
CA ALA A 376 3.55 -14.41 16.62
C ALA A 376 4.42 -14.19 17.88
N PRO A 377 5.35 -15.09 18.20
CA PRO A 377 6.25 -14.89 19.32
C PRO A 377 7.21 -13.73 19.00
N GLN A 378 7.14 -12.65 19.78
CA GLN A 378 8.22 -11.67 19.86
C GLN A 378 9.48 -12.39 20.35
N ARG A 379 10.41 -12.66 19.43
CA ARG A 379 11.81 -12.89 19.81
C ARG A 379 12.45 -11.52 19.94
N SER A 380 12.60 -11.07 21.19
CA SER A 380 13.50 -9.99 21.56
C SER A 380 14.92 -10.41 21.23
N TYR A 381 15.47 -9.93 20.11
CA TYR A 381 16.90 -9.88 19.90
C TYR A 381 17.36 -8.49 20.29
N GLY A 382 18.22 -8.42 21.30
CA GLY A 382 18.79 -7.19 21.82
C GLY A 382 19.57 -6.47 20.72
N PHE A 383 19.26 -5.19 20.58
CA PHE A 383 20.17 -4.22 20.00
C PHE A 383 21.38 -4.14 20.93
N GLN A 384 22.49 -4.70 20.50
CA GLN A 384 23.80 -4.44 21.09
C GLN A 384 24.48 -3.51 20.09
N GLU A 385 24.42 -2.21 20.37
CA GLU A 385 25.29 -1.21 19.74
C GLU A 385 26.74 -1.62 20.03
N GLY A 386 27.37 -2.22 19.04
CA GLY A 386 28.81 -2.38 18.92
C GLY A 386 29.24 -1.52 17.74
N ASP A 387 29.80 -0.36 18.09
CA ASP A 387 30.60 0.51 17.23
C ASP A 387 31.82 -0.29 16.74
N ASP A 388 31.78 -0.79 15.50
CA ASP A 388 32.99 -1.20 14.77
C ASP A 388 32.73 -1.03 13.26
N GLY A 389 33.62 -0.29 12.61
CA GLY A 389 33.44 0.28 11.29
C GLY A 389 33.78 -0.68 10.14
N ASP A 390 32.81 -1.50 9.74
CA ASP A 390 32.73 -2.05 8.39
C ASP A 390 31.34 -1.76 7.82
N GLU A 391 31.29 -1.23 6.59
CA GLU A 391 30.05 -0.99 5.84
C GLU A 391 29.28 -2.32 5.68
N GLU A 392 28.34 -2.63 6.60
CA GLU A 392 27.40 -3.74 6.42
C GLU A 392 26.71 -3.57 5.07
N SER A 393 27.06 -4.44 4.12
CA SER A 393 26.56 -4.42 2.75
C SER A 393 25.05 -4.26 2.75
N ALA A 394 24.52 -3.31 1.95
CA ALA A 394 23.09 -3.02 1.86
C ALA A 394 22.21 -4.27 1.63
N LEU A 395 22.82 -5.31 1.05
CA LEU A 395 22.22 -6.62 0.85
C LEU A 395 21.98 -7.36 2.18
N GLU A 396 22.91 -7.32 3.13
CA GLU A 396 22.76 -7.98 4.44
C GLU A 396 21.71 -7.29 5.31
N THR A 397 21.66 -5.96 5.29
CA THR A 397 20.60 -5.20 5.97
C THR A 397 19.22 -5.47 5.36
N LEU A 398 19.13 -5.63 4.04
CA LEU A 398 17.90 -6.04 3.36
C LEU A 398 17.49 -7.47 3.72
N LEU A 399 18.44 -8.42 3.75
CA LEU A 399 18.17 -9.80 4.16
C LEU A 399 17.73 -9.89 5.62
N LYS A 400 18.35 -9.12 6.53
CA LYS A 400 17.94 -8.99 7.93
C LYS A 400 16.52 -8.42 8.04
N ARG A 401 16.20 -7.34 7.31
CA ARG A 401 14.84 -6.75 7.27
C ARG A 401 13.79 -7.72 6.72
N LEU A 402 14.15 -8.53 5.74
CA LEU A 402 13.27 -9.56 5.18
C LEU A 402 13.23 -10.85 6.01
N ALA A 403 13.95 -10.92 7.15
CA ALA A 403 14.09 -12.11 8.00
C ALA A 403 14.55 -13.36 7.21
N ILE A 404 15.51 -13.18 6.31
CA ILE A 404 16.10 -14.25 5.48
C ILE A 404 17.50 -14.54 6.04
N SER A 405 17.68 -15.74 6.61
CA SER A 405 18.98 -16.22 7.10
C SER A 405 19.74 -16.94 5.97
N LEU A 406 20.88 -16.38 5.55
CA LEU A 406 21.82 -17.05 4.63
C LEU A 406 23.03 -17.60 5.39
N PRO A 407 23.68 -18.67 4.89
CA PRO A 407 24.92 -19.16 5.47
C PRO A 407 26.06 -18.12 5.33
N PRO A 408 26.94 -17.98 6.34
CA PRO A 408 27.90 -16.88 6.47
C PRO A 408 28.90 -16.79 5.32
N GLU A 409 29.49 -15.59 5.13
CA GLU A 409 30.24 -15.22 3.92
C GLU A 409 31.40 -16.18 3.58
N GLY A 410 32.00 -16.79 4.61
CA GLY A 410 33.21 -17.61 4.49
C GLY A 410 33.05 -19.14 4.34
N GLU A 411 31.87 -19.74 4.53
CA GLU A 411 31.73 -21.21 4.61
C GLU A 411 30.98 -21.88 3.43
N ALA A 412 30.29 -21.10 2.59
CA ALA A 412 29.43 -21.64 1.55
C ALA A 412 29.75 -21.07 0.16
N SER A 413 29.78 -21.94 -0.86
CA SER A 413 29.94 -21.52 -2.25
C SER A 413 28.82 -20.54 -2.65
N PRO A 414 29.09 -19.57 -3.55
CA PRO A 414 28.07 -18.62 -4.02
C PRO A 414 26.85 -19.33 -4.63
N THR A 415 27.06 -20.52 -5.22
CA THR A 415 26.00 -21.40 -5.73
C THR A 415 25.10 -21.97 -4.62
N ALA A 416 25.63 -22.28 -3.44
CA ALA A 416 24.84 -22.76 -2.30
C ALA A 416 23.95 -21.66 -1.72
N ARG A 417 24.40 -20.40 -1.72
CA ARG A 417 23.60 -19.24 -1.33
C ARG A 417 22.46 -18.94 -2.30
N LEU A 418 22.74 -18.99 -3.60
CA LEU A 418 21.71 -18.83 -4.63
C LEU A 418 20.63 -19.92 -4.52
N ASN A 419 21.03 -21.17 -4.26
CA ASN A 419 20.09 -22.26 -4.05
C ASN A 419 19.26 -22.09 -2.76
N ALA A 420 19.86 -21.56 -1.68
CA ALA A 420 19.13 -21.24 -0.45
C ALA A 420 18.10 -20.12 -0.66
N LEU A 421 18.47 -19.05 -1.38
CA LEU A 421 17.55 -17.97 -1.75
C LEU A 421 16.43 -18.47 -2.65
N ALA A 422 16.74 -19.25 -3.69
CA ALA A 422 15.74 -19.84 -4.58
C ALA A 422 14.75 -20.72 -3.82
N LYS A 423 15.23 -21.52 -2.86
CA LYS A 423 14.38 -22.32 -1.98
C LYS A 423 13.49 -21.48 -1.09
N ILE A 424 13.98 -20.36 -0.55
CA ILE A 424 13.20 -19.45 0.30
C ILE A 424 12.13 -18.73 -0.53
N VAL A 425 12.45 -18.30 -1.76
CA VAL A 425 11.48 -17.69 -2.68
C VAL A 425 10.38 -18.68 -3.03
N ASP A 426 10.73 -19.91 -3.42
CA ASP A 426 9.76 -20.97 -3.72
C ASP A 426 8.90 -21.35 -2.50
N GLN A 427 9.48 -21.36 -1.29
CA GLN A 427 8.71 -21.56 -0.06
C GLN A 427 7.74 -20.40 0.23
N ARG A 428 8.14 -19.16 -0.05
CA ARG A 428 7.29 -17.98 0.17
C ARG A 428 6.20 -17.87 -0.89
N SER A 429 6.48 -18.18 -2.15
CA SER A 429 5.46 -18.22 -3.21
C SER A 429 4.41 -19.27 -2.92
N ARG A 430 4.82 -20.51 -2.57
CA ARG A 430 3.86 -21.56 -2.18
C ARG A 430 3.01 -21.18 -0.99
N LYS A 431 3.60 -20.58 0.05
CA LYS A 431 2.82 -20.06 1.19
C LYS A 431 1.85 -18.96 0.78
N CYS A 432 2.23 -18.09 -0.15
CA CYS A 432 1.35 -17.07 -0.69
C CYS A 432 0.16 -17.71 -1.41
N ASP A 433 0.42 -18.70 -2.26
CA ASP A 433 -0.61 -19.44 -3.00
C ASP A 433 -1.53 -20.22 -2.04
N GLU A 434 -0.99 -20.86 -1.00
CA GLU A 434 -1.75 -21.54 0.04
C GLU A 434 -2.65 -20.56 0.82
N VAL A 435 -2.13 -19.39 1.20
CA VAL A 435 -2.90 -18.35 1.90
C VAL A 435 -3.98 -17.78 0.98
N ALA A 436 -3.67 -17.54 -0.29
CA ALA A 436 -4.64 -17.06 -1.28
C ALA A 436 -5.75 -18.10 -1.49
N HIS A 437 -5.40 -19.38 -1.58
CA HIS A 437 -6.36 -20.46 -1.73
C HIS A 437 -7.24 -20.60 -0.48
N ALA A 438 -6.66 -20.59 0.72
CA ALA A 438 -7.41 -20.65 1.97
C ALA A 438 -8.33 -19.43 2.17
N ALA A 439 -7.90 -18.24 1.75
CA ALA A 439 -8.74 -17.04 1.76
C ALA A 439 -9.91 -17.16 0.77
N HIS A 440 -9.66 -17.71 -0.43
CA HIS A 440 -10.69 -17.96 -1.43
C HIS A 440 -11.71 -19.00 -0.95
N GLU A 441 -11.25 -20.12 -0.40
CA GLU A 441 -12.11 -21.16 0.17
C GLU A 441 -12.94 -20.61 1.33
N SER A 442 -12.33 -19.81 2.23
CA SER A 442 -13.05 -19.17 3.31
C SER A 442 -14.13 -18.21 2.80
N LEU A 443 -13.84 -17.43 1.75
CA LEU A 443 -14.82 -16.56 1.11
C LEU A 443 -15.95 -17.38 0.46
N GLU A 444 -15.63 -18.47 -0.23
CA GLU A 444 -16.61 -19.34 -0.86
C GLU A 444 -17.55 -19.96 0.18
N ILE A 445 -17.01 -20.44 1.30
CA ILE A 445 -17.81 -21.00 2.39
C ILE A 445 -18.74 -19.94 2.97
N VAL A 446 -18.23 -18.75 3.27
CA VAL A 446 -19.03 -17.65 3.86
C VAL A 446 -20.09 -17.15 2.89
N THR A 447 -19.76 -16.99 1.61
CA THR A 447 -20.72 -16.57 0.60
C THR A 447 -21.79 -17.63 0.36
N ARG A 448 -21.42 -18.91 0.36
CA ARG A 448 -22.38 -20.03 0.26
C ARG A 448 -23.33 -20.06 1.45
N THR A 449 -22.84 -19.89 2.68
CA THR A 449 -23.72 -19.87 3.86
C THR A 449 -24.68 -18.69 3.82
N HIS A 450 -24.20 -17.49 3.47
CA HIS A 450 -25.07 -16.32 3.31
C HIS A 450 -26.09 -16.49 2.19
N LEU A 451 -25.72 -17.08 1.05
CA LEU A 451 -26.65 -17.34 -0.04
C LEU A 451 -27.71 -18.36 0.36
N THR A 452 -27.32 -19.42 1.09
CA THR A 452 -28.29 -20.40 1.59
C THR A 452 -29.24 -19.80 2.62
N ASP A 453 -28.76 -18.93 3.51
CA ASP A 453 -29.58 -18.24 4.49
C ASP A 453 -30.53 -17.23 3.82
N ALA A 454 -30.04 -16.45 2.86
CA ALA A 454 -30.86 -15.55 2.06
C ALA A 454 -31.94 -16.33 1.28
N LYS A 455 -31.59 -17.48 0.69
CA LYS A 455 -32.56 -18.35 0.01
C LYS A 455 -33.62 -18.86 0.99
N LEU A 456 -33.22 -19.28 2.19
CA LEU A 456 -34.15 -19.73 3.23
C LEU A 456 -35.06 -18.58 3.68
N ALA A 457 -34.53 -17.38 3.91
CA ALA A 457 -35.31 -16.21 4.25
C ALA A 457 -36.32 -15.83 3.15
N ILE A 458 -35.91 -15.89 1.88
CA ILE A 458 -36.81 -15.69 0.74
C ILE A 458 -37.88 -16.78 0.68
N GLN A 459 -37.52 -18.04 0.94
CA GLN A 459 -38.49 -19.13 1.02
C GLN A 459 -39.48 -18.91 2.16
N LEU A 460 -39.04 -18.55 3.37
CA LEU A 460 -39.93 -18.24 4.49
C LEU A 460 -40.84 -17.05 4.21
N LEU A 461 -40.33 -15.99 3.58
CA LEU A 461 -41.15 -14.85 3.15
C LEU A 461 -42.19 -15.29 2.11
N LYS A 462 -41.78 -16.08 1.12
CA LYS A 462 -42.67 -16.64 0.11
C LYS A 462 -43.74 -17.52 0.76
N ASP A 463 -43.36 -18.41 1.67
CA ASP A 463 -44.26 -19.33 2.35
C ASP A 463 -45.22 -18.57 3.28
N SER A 464 -44.76 -17.50 3.95
CA SER A 464 -45.61 -16.62 4.75
C SER A 464 -46.62 -15.86 3.88
N LEU A 465 -46.20 -15.33 2.72
CA LEU A 465 -47.08 -14.63 1.78
C LEU A 465 -48.09 -15.59 1.11
N LEU A 466 -47.67 -16.83 0.84
CA LEU A 466 -48.53 -17.84 0.24
C LEU A 466 -49.43 -18.53 1.28
N ALA A 467 -49.07 -18.57 2.56
CA ALA A 467 -49.91 -19.10 3.64
C ALA A 467 -51.16 -18.24 3.87
N GLU A 468 -51.07 -16.92 3.67
CA GLU A 468 -52.22 -16.00 3.73
C GLU A 468 -53.06 -15.99 2.43
N SER A 469 -52.58 -16.67 1.37
CA SER A 469 -53.24 -16.73 0.07
C SER A 469 -54.00 -18.05 -0.11
N PRO A 470 -55.22 -18.05 -0.68
CA PRO A 470 -55.96 -19.28 -1.01
C PRO A 470 -55.25 -20.16 -2.05
N PHE A 471 -54.13 -19.70 -2.62
CA PHE A 471 -53.25 -20.44 -3.54
C PHE A 471 -51.99 -21.03 -2.85
N GLY A 472 -52.03 -21.21 -1.52
CA GLY A 472 -50.87 -21.65 -0.71
C GLY A 472 -50.25 -23.00 -1.07
N LYS A 473 -50.92 -23.81 -1.90
CA LYS A 473 -50.31 -24.94 -2.62
C LYS A 473 -50.20 -24.56 -4.10
N VAL A 474 -49.00 -24.19 -4.52
CA VAL A 474 -48.69 -23.99 -5.94
C VAL A 474 -48.58 -25.37 -6.58
N ASN A 475 -49.69 -25.89 -7.06
CA ASN A 475 -49.70 -27.06 -7.94
C ASN A 475 -49.31 -26.60 -9.35
N PHE A 476 -48.58 -27.42 -10.09
CA PHE A 476 -48.31 -27.11 -11.49
C PHE A 476 -49.62 -27.22 -12.28
N VAL A 477 -49.78 -26.41 -13.32
CA VAL A 477 -50.99 -26.44 -14.18
C VAL A 477 -51.15 -27.79 -14.88
N ASP A 478 -50.04 -28.53 -15.02
CA ASP A 478 -49.97 -29.84 -15.65
C ASP A 478 -49.57 -30.93 -14.63
N PRO A 479 -50.47 -31.88 -14.30
CA PRO A 479 -50.22 -32.94 -13.34
C PRO A 479 -49.19 -33.97 -13.82
N ASP A 480 -48.97 -34.09 -15.14
CA ASP A 480 -47.96 -35.02 -15.69
C ASP A 480 -46.55 -34.51 -15.43
N ILE A 481 -46.36 -33.18 -15.44
CA ILE A 481 -45.08 -32.54 -15.09
C ILE A 481 -44.81 -32.69 -13.59
N GLU A 482 -45.82 -32.54 -12.73
CA GLU A 482 -45.68 -32.74 -11.28
C GLU A 482 -45.30 -34.19 -10.97
N GLY A 483 -45.94 -35.17 -11.61
CA GLY A 483 -45.57 -36.58 -11.53
C GLY A 483 -44.14 -36.85 -12.01
N SER A 484 -43.69 -36.19 -13.09
CA SER A 484 -42.31 -36.32 -13.58
C SER A 484 -41.27 -35.73 -12.62
N ILE A 485 -41.60 -34.61 -11.95
CA ILE A 485 -40.73 -33.98 -10.94
C ILE A 485 -40.64 -34.86 -9.69
N ASP A 486 -41.72 -35.50 -9.28
CA ASP A 486 -41.71 -36.44 -8.15
C ASP A 486 -40.88 -37.68 -8.44
N VAL A 487 -40.95 -38.21 -9.66
CA VAL A 487 -40.06 -39.29 -10.11
C VAL A 487 -38.60 -38.82 -10.12
N LEU A 488 -38.32 -37.61 -10.61
CA LEU A 488 -36.96 -37.03 -10.59
C LEU A 488 -36.44 -36.81 -9.16
N ARG A 489 -37.30 -36.40 -8.21
CA ARG A 489 -36.94 -36.29 -6.79
C ARG A 489 -36.57 -37.65 -6.21
N GLN A 490 -37.38 -38.68 -6.48
CA GLN A 490 -37.09 -40.04 -6.03
C GLN A 490 -35.78 -40.59 -6.63
N GLU A 491 -35.50 -40.30 -7.90
CA GLU A 491 -34.23 -40.70 -8.52
C GLU A 491 -33.04 -39.90 -7.96
N LEU A 492 -33.23 -38.61 -7.66
CA LEU A 492 -32.19 -37.78 -7.01
C LEU A 492 -31.87 -38.28 -5.60
N ASP A 493 -32.89 -38.64 -4.81
CA ASP A 493 -32.72 -39.21 -3.47
C ASP A 493 -31.98 -40.55 -3.54
N LYS A 494 -32.32 -41.43 -4.50
CA LYS A 494 -31.57 -42.67 -4.75
C LYS A 494 -30.11 -42.41 -5.13
N VAL A 495 -29.84 -41.39 -5.94
CA VAL A 495 -28.47 -41.01 -6.32
C VAL A 495 -27.71 -40.43 -5.13
N GLN A 496 -28.36 -39.63 -4.30
CA GLN A 496 -27.77 -39.06 -3.09
C GLN A 496 -27.44 -40.14 -2.06
N ASP A 497 -28.30 -41.14 -1.89
CA ASP A 497 -28.03 -42.30 -1.05
C ASP A 497 -26.87 -43.13 -1.60
N LYS A 498 -26.82 -43.36 -2.93
CA LYS A 498 -25.67 -44.00 -3.57
C LYS A 498 -24.38 -43.21 -3.34
N LEU A 499 -24.40 -41.89 -3.45
CA LEU A 499 -23.24 -41.03 -3.20
C LEU A 499 -22.77 -41.15 -1.75
N ARG A 500 -23.68 -41.12 -0.78
CA ARG A 500 -23.35 -41.32 0.64
C ARG A 500 -22.73 -42.69 0.89
N THR A 501 -23.29 -43.75 0.31
CA THR A 501 -22.71 -45.10 0.45
C THR A 501 -21.31 -45.19 -0.18
N LEU A 502 -21.07 -44.53 -1.31
CA LEU A 502 -19.74 -44.46 -1.94
C LEU A 502 -18.76 -43.63 -1.11
N GLU A 503 -19.21 -42.54 -0.49
CA GLU A 503 -18.39 -41.72 0.40
C GLU A 503 -18.01 -42.48 1.68
N GLU A 504 -18.95 -43.24 2.26
CA GLU A 504 -18.69 -44.14 3.39
C GLU A 504 -17.73 -45.28 3.02
N GLN A 505 -17.88 -45.87 1.83
CA GLN A 505 -16.95 -46.87 1.31
C GLN A 505 -15.56 -46.26 1.05
N GLY A 506 -15.49 -45.05 0.48
CA GLY A 506 -14.25 -44.31 0.26
C GLY A 506 -13.52 -43.99 1.57
N LYS A 507 -14.25 -43.55 2.60
CA LYS A 507 -13.70 -43.33 3.96
C LYS A 507 -13.17 -44.62 4.58
N ARG A 508 -13.83 -45.77 4.39
CA ARG A 508 -13.32 -47.08 4.84
C ARG A 508 -12.05 -47.51 4.12
N VAL A 509 -11.96 -47.28 2.80
CA VAL A 509 -10.76 -47.59 2.01
C VAL A 509 -9.59 -46.73 2.47
N VAL A 510 -9.80 -45.41 2.66
CA VAL A 510 -8.78 -44.49 3.17
C VAL A 510 -8.33 -44.88 4.59
N ALA A 511 -9.26 -45.21 5.49
CA ALA A 511 -8.93 -45.69 6.83
C ALA A 511 -8.10 -46.98 6.81
N SER A 512 -8.43 -47.93 5.92
CA SER A 512 -7.64 -49.17 5.76
C SER A 512 -6.24 -48.93 5.18
N SER A 513 -6.08 -47.89 4.35
CA SER A 513 -4.78 -47.49 3.82
C SER A 513 -3.91 -46.78 4.86
N SER A 514 -4.54 -46.03 5.79
CA SER A 514 -3.87 -45.37 6.91
C SER A 514 -3.28 -46.40 7.87
N ILE A 515 -4.03 -47.45 8.21
CA ILE A 515 -3.56 -48.51 9.12
C ILE A 515 -2.34 -49.23 8.54
N LYS A 516 -2.34 -49.52 7.22
CA LYS A 516 -1.16 -50.11 6.54
C LYS A 516 0.02 -49.14 6.48
N ARG A 517 -0.24 -47.83 6.39
CA ARG A 517 0.79 -46.79 6.43
C ARG A 517 1.40 -46.69 7.83
N ASP A 518 0.58 -46.77 8.87
CA ASP A 518 1.02 -46.72 10.27
C ASP A 518 1.82 -47.97 10.65
N GLU A 519 1.42 -49.17 10.19
CA GLU A 519 2.23 -50.40 10.32
C GLU A 519 3.58 -50.29 9.58
N PHE A 520 3.60 -49.64 8.41
CA PHE A 520 4.83 -49.42 7.66
C PHE A 520 5.74 -48.41 8.37
N VAL A 521 5.18 -47.35 8.95
CA VAL A 521 5.94 -46.36 9.75
C VAL A 521 6.44 -46.97 11.05
N GLU A 522 5.71 -47.87 11.71
CA GLU A 522 6.25 -48.59 12.88
C GLU A 522 7.39 -49.54 12.52
N ARG A 523 7.31 -50.23 11.37
CA ARG A 523 8.35 -51.17 10.94
C ARG A 523 9.63 -50.51 10.45
N TRP A 524 9.56 -49.29 9.93
CA TRP A 524 10.70 -48.60 9.30
C TRP A 524 11.08 -47.27 9.94
N GLY A 525 10.30 -46.77 10.90
CA GLY A 525 10.53 -45.49 11.60
C GLY A 525 11.38 -45.57 12.86
N ARG A 526 11.86 -46.77 13.25
CA ARG A 526 12.92 -46.94 14.25
C ARG A 526 14.22 -47.34 13.56
N LEU A 527 14.89 -46.37 12.94
CA LEU A 527 16.31 -46.40 12.60
C LEU A 527 16.92 -45.03 12.89
#